data_AF-A0A2H6HGI9-F1
#
_entry.id   AF-A0A2H6HGI9-F1
#
_cell.length_a   1.000
_cell.length_b   1.000
_cell.length_c   1.000
_cell.angle_alpha   90.00
_cell.angle_beta   90.00
_cell.angle_gamma   90.00
#
_symmetry.space_group_name_H-M   'P 1'
#
loop_
_entity.id
_entity.type
_entity.pdbx_description
1 polymer ?
#
loop_
_entity_poly.entity_id
_entity_poly.type
_entity_poly.pdbx_seq_one_letter_code
_entity_poly.pdbx_strand_id
1 'polypeptide(L)'
;MVWAGGDAAHGPRSLIDAIADGRKAASQIHEAFGGVSEAQPKGQMVKLQQFHRFDDLYDEIDRVSVPTISTDRRIGLSEVEIGLTIDQARCEAQRCLRCFANILLEPEKCVLCALCVDVCPVKVISIVPGVEVEPDKVGSTALLLDERGCIRCALCIERCPTNALSMGVWSGVGVPTGVSMPVDLKMPIPVGGSA
;
A
#
# COMPACT_ATOMS: atom_id res chain seq x y z
N MET A 1 18.62 -9.08 34.63
CA MET A 1 17.43 -8.54 33.97
C MET A 1 16.95 -9.57 32.97
N VAL A 2 15.64 -9.82 32.88
CA VAL A 2 15.06 -10.81 31.96
C VAL A 2 14.02 -10.11 31.11
N TRP A 3 14.15 -10.24 29.79
CA TRP A 3 13.17 -9.76 28.81
C TRP A 3 12.69 -10.96 28.00
N ALA A 4 11.39 -10.98 27.69
CA ALA A 4 10.78 -12.04 26.91
C ALA A 4 9.62 -11.45 26.09
N GLY A 5 9.27 -12.08 24.98
CA GLY A 5 8.17 -11.66 24.11
C GLY A 5 7.68 -12.80 23.24
N GLY A 6 6.50 -12.60 22.63
CA GLY A 6 5.85 -13.62 21.80
C GLY A 6 5.37 -14.83 22.62
N ASP A 7 5.10 -15.93 21.92
CA ASP A 7 4.41 -17.09 22.51
C ASP A 7 5.13 -17.69 23.73
N ALA A 8 6.47 -17.61 23.75
CA ALA A 8 7.29 -18.10 24.86
C ALA A 8 7.03 -17.34 26.18
N ALA A 9 6.65 -16.06 26.11
CA ALA A 9 6.33 -15.25 27.29
C ALA A 9 4.84 -15.25 27.64
N HIS A 10 3.99 -15.44 26.62
CA HIS A 10 2.64 -14.92 26.65
C HIS A 10 1.57 -15.90 26.12
N GLY A 11 1.98 -17.09 25.68
CA GLY A 11 1.12 -18.06 25.00
C GLY A 11 0.78 -17.65 23.56
N PRO A 12 0.10 -18.52 22.80
CA PRO A 12 -0.20 -18.27 21.40
C PRO A 12 -1.08 -17.02 21.23
N ARG A 13 -0.53 -15.99 20.59
CA ARG A 13 -1.24 -14.75 20.24
C ARG A 13 -1.10 -14.44 18.75
N SER A 14 -1.61 -13.28 18.33
CA SER A 14 -1.42 -12.83 16.96
C SER A 14 0.06 -12.57 16.68
N LEU A 15 0.47 -12.76 15.42
CA LEU A 15 1.81 -12.37 14.96
C LEU A 15 2.12 -10.90 15.26
N ILE A 16 1.09 -10.04 15.21
CA ILE A 16 1.19 -8.61 15.51
C ILE A 16 1.62 -8.39 16.97
N ASP A 17 1.02 -9.14 17.91
CA ASP A 17 1.37 -9.06 19.32
C ASP A 17 2.81 -9.54 19.56
N ALA A 18 3.22 -10.63 18.92
CA ALA A 18 4.58 -11.14 19.04
C ALA A 18 5.64 -10.15 18.52
N ILE A 19 5.37 -9.49 17.39
CA ILE A 19 6.24 -8.43 16.84
C ILE A 19 6.28 -7.23 17.80
N ALA A 20 5.12 -6.82 18.34
CA ALA A 20 5.02 -5.72 19.29
C ALA A 20 5.82 -6.00 20.57
N ASP A 21 5.76 -7.22 21.09
CA ASP A 21 6.54 -7.65 22.26
C ASP A 21 8.05 -7.62 21.97
N GLY A 22 8.48 -8.13 20.81
CA GLY A 22 9.88 -8.06 20.39
C GLY A 22 10.41 -6.62 20.35
N ARG A 23 9.61 -5.70 19.83
CA ARG A 23 9.96 -4.27 19.79
C ARG A 23 10.07 -3.64 21.17
N LYS A 24 9.17 -3.97 22.09
CA LYS A 24 9.21 -3.51 23.49
C LYS A 24 10.45 -4.05 24.21
N ALA A 25 10.73 -5.35 24.06
CA ALA A 25 11.89 -5.99 24.66
C ALA A 25 13.19 -5.34 24.15
N ALA A 26 13.31 -5.11 22.84
CA ALA A 26 14.45 -4.43 22.24
C ALA A 26 14.64 -3.00 22.77
N SER A 27 13.56 -2.22 22.90
CA SER A 27 13.61 -0.86 23.49
C SER A 27 14.12 -0.89 24.93
N GLN A 28 13.57 -1.78 25.75
CA GLN A 28 13.96 -1.88 27.16
C GLN A 28 15.40 -2.38 27.34
N ILE A 29 15.86 -3.31 26.50
CA ILE A 29 17.27 -3.73 26.47
C ILE A 29 18.15 -2.53 26.12
N HIS A 30 17.81 -1.79 25.07
CA HIS A 30 18.58 -0.62 24.65
C HIS A 30 18.70 0.43 25.76
N GLU A 31 17.58 0.78 26.41
CA GLU A 31 17.55 1.71 27.54
C GLU A 31 18.37 1.20 28.74
N ALA A 32 18.27 -0.08 29.06
CA ALA A 32 18.99 -0.68 30.18
C ALA A 32 20.52 -0.66 30.01
N PHE A 33 21.02 -0.61 28.76
CA PHE A 33 22.45 -0.52 28.45
C PHE A 33 22.90 0.92 28.10
N GLY A 34 22.17 1.94 28.54
CA GLY A 34 22.56 3.35 28.41
C GLY A 34 22.20 3.98 27.07
N GLY A 35 21.43 3.28 26.24
CA GLY A 35 20.79 3.84 25.07
C GLY A 35 19.64 4.77 25.43
N VAL A 36 19.30 5.67 24.52
CA VAL A 36 18.08 6.49 24.61
C VAL A 36 17.13 5.97 23.56
N SER A 37 16.03 5.37 23.99
CA SER A 37 15.00 4.96 23.05
C SER A 37 14.33 6.19 22.45
N GLU A 38 14.30 6.27 21.12
CA GLU A 38 13.57 7.31 20.43
C GLU A 38 12.07 7.11 20.64
N ALA A 39 11.38 8.20 20.99
CA ALA A 39 9.93 8.20 21.04
C ALA A 39 9.37 7.84 19.66
N GLN A 40 8.73 6.69 19.57
CA GLN A 40 8.07 6.26 18.34
C GLN A 40 6.88 7.19 18.08
N PRO A 41 6.83 7.91 16.94
CA PRO A 41 5.66 8.70 16.59
C PRO A 41 4.45 7.78 16.51
N LYS A 42 3.30 8.23 17.02
CA LYS A 42 2.04 7.50 16.84
C LYS A 42 1.75 7.39 15.35
N GLY A 43 1.37 6.19 14.93
CA GLY A 43 0.96 5.94 13.56
C GLY A 43 -0.36 6.65 13.27
N GLN A 44 -0.43 7.38 12.17
CA GLN A 44 -1.65 8.04 11.73
C GLN A 44 -1.73 8.11 10.21
N MET A 45 -2.96 8.10 9.69
CA MET A 45 -3.20 8.42 8.28
C MET A 45 -3.11 9.92 8.07
N VAL A 46 -2.23 10.35 7.17
CA VAL A 46 -2.04 11.75 6.79
C VAL A 46 -2.60 11.95 5.39
N LYS A 47 -3.53 12.92 5.26
CA LYS A 47 -4.07 13.33 3.97
C LYS A 47 -2.98 14.02 3.16
N LEU A 48 -2.77 13.56 1.93
CA LEU A 48 -1.86 14.18 0.99
C LEU A 48 -2.45 15.50 0.49
N GLN A 49 -1.61 16.53 0.39
CA GLN A 49 -2.02 17.85 -0.11
C GLN A 49 -2.28 17.83 -1.62
N GLN A 50 -1.49 17.04 -2.35
CA GLN A 50 -1.61 16.87 -3.79
C GLN A 50 -1.35 15.41 -4.13
N PHE A 51 -2.24 14.84 -4.92
CA PHE A 51 -2.05 13.55 -5.54
C PHE A 51 -2.80 13.57 -6.86
N HIS A 52 -2.05 13.57 -7.94
CA HIS A 52 -2.58 13.49 -9.30
C HIS A 52 -2.06 12.22 -9.95
N ARG A 53 -2.83 11.72 -10.91
CA ARG A 53 -2.25 10.88 -11.96
C ARG A 53 -1.25 11.80 -12.68
N PHE A 54 0.05 11.58 -12.45
CA PHE A 54 1.07 12.33 -13.17
C PHE A 54 1.13 11.78 -14.61
N ASP A 55 2.09 12.25 -15.41
CA ASP A 55 2.45 11.59 -16.69
C ASP A 55 3.01 10.16 -16.48
N ASP A 56 2.75 9.54 -15.34
CA ASP A 56 3.18 8.19 -15.00
C ASP A 56 2.20 7.19 -15.59
N LEU A 57 2.54 6.72 -16.79
CA LEU A 57 1.85 5.67 -17.54
C LEU A 57 2.11 4.27 -16.93
N TYR A 58 2.18 4.18 -15.59
CA TYR A 58 2.53 2.94 -14.88
C TYR A 58 1.51 1.83 -15.14
N ASP A 59 0.26 2.19 -15.45
CA ASP A 59 -0.82 1.26 -15.76
C ASP A 59 -0.82 0.81 -17.24
N GLU A 60 0.04 1.41 -18.08
CA GLU A 60 0.33 0.95 -19.44
C GLU A 60 1.55 0.01 -19.50
N ILE A 61 2.35 -0.05 -18.43
CA ILE A 61 3.51 -0.93 -18.35
C ILE A 61 3.03 -2.32 -17.90
N ASP A 62 3.15 -3.31 -18.77
CA ASP A 62 2.85 -4.69 -18.44
C ASP A 62 3.85 -5.27 -17.42
N ARG A 63 3.32 -6.07 -16.49
CA ARG A 63 4.15 -6.78 -15.52
C ARG A 63 5.05 -7.78 -16.23
N VAL A 64 6.35 -7.67 -15.99
CA VAL A 64 7.33 -8.66 -16.48
C VAL A 64 7.32 -9.88 -15.56
N SER A 65 7.20 -11.09 -16.13
CA SER A 65 7.38 -12.32 -15.37
C SER A 65 8.84 -12.48 -14.95
N VAL A 66 9.09 -12.76 -13.67
CA VAL A 66 10.45 -13.05 -13.20
C VAL A 66 10.97 -14.29 -13.95
N PRO A 67 12.14 -14.21 -14.61
CA PRO A 67 12.72 -15.35 -15.30
C PRO A 67 12.94 -16.52 -14.35
N THR A 68 12.64 -17.73 -14.81
CA THR A 68 12.83 -18.95 -14.01
C THR A 68 13.63 -19.99 -14.75
N ILE A 69 14.36 -20.83 -14.01
CA ILE A 69 15.00 -22.01 -14.58
C ILE A 69 13.94 -23.03 -15.04
N SER A 70 14.32 -23.86 -16.01
CA SER A 70 13.50 -24.95 -16.51
C SER A 70 13.15 -25.96 -15.40
N THR A 71 12.00 -26.60 -15.51
CA THR A 71 11.44 -27.46 -14.45
C THR A 71 12.32 -28.66 -14.11
N ASP A 72 13.05 -29.21 -15.09
CA ASP A 72 14.00 -30.32 -14.91
C ASP A 72 15.21 -29.94 -14.03
N ARG A 73 15.49 -28.64 -13.89
CA ARG A 73 16.60 -28.12 -13.09
C ARG A 73 16.19 -27.71 -11.66
N ARG A 74 14.90 -27.81 -11.30
CA ARG A 74 14.35 -27.41 -9.99
C ARG A 74 14.51 -28.53 -8.95
N ILE A 75 15.75 -28.90 -8.65
CA ILE A 75 16.08 -29.97 -7.70
C ILE A 75 16.80 -29.44 -6.46
N GLY A 76 16.54 -30.07 -5.31
CA GLY A 76 17.20 -29.72 -4.05
C GLY A 76 16.93 -28.28 -3.62
N LEU A 77 18.00 -27.48 -3.51
CA LEU A 77 17.98 -26.09 -3.05
C LEU A 77 18.29 -25.09 -4.18
N SER A 78 18.10 -25.47 -5.45
CA SER A 78 18.34 -24.57 -6.58
C SER A 78 17.42 -23.35 -6.55
N GLU A 79 17.99 -22.17 -6.69
CA GLU A 79 17.25 -20.92 -6.87
C GLU A 79 16.45 -20.98 -8.19
N VAL A 80 15.14 -20.87 -8.08
CA VAL A 80 14.24 -21.05 -9.23
C VAL A 80 14.07 -19.75 -10.02
N GLU A 81 13.94 -18.64 -9.30
CA GLU A 81 13.81 -17.29 -9.84
C GLU A 81 15.19 -16.67 -9.96
N ILE A 82 15.70 -16.53 -11.18
CA ILE A 82 17.07 -16.03 -11.42
C ILE A 82 17.14 -14.49 -11.46
N GLY A 83 16.03 -13.82 -11.13
CA GLY A 83 15.94 -12.37 -11.04
C GLY A 83 15.87 -11.63 -12.38
N LEU A 84 15.73 -10.31 -12.28
CA LEU A 84 15.76 -9.38 -13.40
C LEU A 84 17.17 -8.77 -13.53
N THR A 85 17.55 -8.35 -14.74
CA THR A 85 18.73 -7.49 -14.89
C THR A 85 18.48 -6.14 -14.21
N ILE A 86 19.55 -5.37 -13.94
CA ILE A 86 19.43 -4.05 -13.30
C ILE A 86 18.47 -3.13 -14.07
N ASP A 87 18.54 -3.11 -15.40
CA ASP A 87 17.68 -2.26 -16.24
C ASP A 87 16.22 -2.74 -16.24
N GLN A 88 16.00 -4.05 -16.31
CA GLN A 88 14.66 -4.63 -16.18
C GLN A 88 14.06 -4.34 -14.80
N ALA A 89 14.85 -4.46 -13.73
CA ALA A 89 14.43 -4.18 -12.37
C ALA A 89 14.06 -2.70 -12.18
N ARG A 90 14.82 -1.77 -12.78
CA ARG A 90 14.49 -0.34 -12.79
C ARG A 90 13.19 -0.07 -13.52
N CYS A 91 12.98 -0.69 -14.69
CA CYS A 91 11.73 -0.54 -15.44
C CYS A 91 10.53 -1.10 -14.66
N GLU A 92 10.64 -2.30 -14.09
CA GLU A 92 9.56 -2.91 -13.29
C GLU A 92 9.26 -2.09 -12.03
N ALA A 93 10.27 -1.47 -11.41
CA ALA A 93 10.07 -0.59 -10.26
C ALA A 93 9.24 0.68 -10.60
N GLN A 94 9.27 1.14 -11.86
CA GLN A 94 8.45 2.26 -12.32
C GLN A 94 6.96 1.89 -12.46
N ARG A 95 6.61 0.60 -12.48
CA ARG A 95 5.23 0.09 -12.48
C ARG A 95 4.55 0.12 -11.10
N CYS A 96 5.13 0.84 -10.12
CA CYS A 96 4.59 0.90 -8.77
C CYS A 96 3.16 1.47 -8.75
N LEU A 97 2.18 0.63 -8.40
CA LEU A 97 0.75 1.02 -8.27
C LEU A 97 0.45 1.90 -7.04
N ARG A 98 1.50 2.37 -6.33
CA ARG A 98 1.40 3.23 -5.14
C ARG A 98 0.45 2.67 -4.06
N CYS A 99 0.48 1.36 -3.82
CA CYS A 99 -0.42 0.67 -2.89
C CYS A 99 -0.34 1.16 -1.43
N PHE A 100 0.71 1.91 -1.07
CA PHE A 100 0.85 2.56 0.23
C PHE A 100 -0.01 3.84 0.38
N ALA A 101 -0.53 4.38 -0.73
CA ALA A 101 -1.47 5.49 -0.75
C ALA A 101 -2.90 4.95 -0.80
N ASN A 102 -3.79 5.43 0.06
CA ASN A 102 -5.15 4.93 0.21
C ASN A 102 -6.18 6.01 -0.07
N ILE A 103 -7.28 5.63 -0.69
CA ILE A 103 -8.43 6.53 -0.90
C ILE A 103 -9.18 6.62 0.42
N LEU A 104 -9.30 7.83 0.96
CA LEU A 104 -10.06 8.15 2.15
C LEU A 104 -11.39 8.79 1.76
N LEU A 105 -12.49 8.26 2.31
CA LEU A 105 -13.84 8.81 2.16
C LEU A 105 -14.23 9.56 3.42
N GLU A 106 -14.74 10.78 3.25
CA GLU A 106 -15.42 11.59 4.26
C GLU A 106 -16.94 11.48 4.02
N PRO A 107 -17.66 10.56 4.69
CA PRO A 107 -19.04 10.22 4.38
C PRO A 107 -20.00 11.41 4.46
N GLU A 108 -19.70 12.37 5.34
CA GLU A 108 -20.51 13.56 5.60
C GLU A 108 -20.53 14.52 4.40
N LYS A 109 -19.53 14.44 3.52
CA LYS A 109 -19.43 15.23 2.28
C LYS A 109 -19.94 14.47 1.06
N CYS A 110 -20.14 13.16 1.17
CA CYS A 110 -20.52 12.32 0.04
C CYS A 110 -22.02 12.46 -0.25
N VAL A 111 -22.36 12.96 -1.44
CA VAL A 111 -23.75 13.11 -1.89
C VAL A 111 -24.22 11.95 -2.77
N LEU A 112 -23.45 10.85 -2.83
CA LEU A 112 -23.76 9.64 -3.61
C LEU A 112 -24.07 9.89 -5.10
N CYS A 113 -23.42 10.89 -5.71
CA CYS A 113 -23.61 11.26 -7.12
C CYS A 113 -23.08 10.26 -8.16
N ALA A 114 -22.46 9.15 -7.74
CA ALA A 114 -21.88 8.11 -8.59
C ALA A 114 -20.75 8.52 -9.57
N LEU A 115 -20.35 9.80 -9.63
CA LEU A 115 -19.27 10.23 -10.54
C LEU A 115 -17.93 9.49 -10.34
N CYS A 116 -17.64 9.05 -9.11
CA CYS A 116 -16.46 8.23 -8.81
C CYS A 116 -16.56 6.81 -9.37
N VAL A 117 -17.77 6.24 -9.48
CA VAL A 117 -18.04 4.95 -10.11
C VAL A 117 -17.77 5.06 -11.61
N ASP A 118 -18.31 6.11 -12.24
CA ASP A 118 -18.22 6.30 -13.69
C ASP A 118 -16.79 6.53 -14.18
N VAL A 119 -15.99 7.29 -13.42
CA VAL A 119 -14.62 7.65 -13.82
C VAL A 119 -13.60 6.55 -13.53
N CYS A 120 -13.96 5.51 -12.77
CA CYS A 120 -13.01 4.49 -12.36
C CYS A 120 -12.62 3.57 -13.52
N PRO A 121 -11.35 3.57 -13.98
CA PRO A 121 -10.94 2.77 -15.15
C PRO A 121 -10.99 1.26 -14.88
N VAL A 122 -10.79 0.85 -13.64
CA VAL A 122 -10.77 -0.55 -13.19
C VAL A 122 -12.08 -1.00 -12.53
N LYS A 123 -13.10 -0.13 -12.47
CA LYS A 123 -14.46 -0.43 -11.98
C LYS A 123 -14.51 -1.06 -10.58
N VAL A 124 -13.72 -0.53 -9.65
CA VAL A 124 -13.62 -1.03 -8.26
C VAL A 124 -14.44 -0.23 -7.25
N ILE A 125 -15.17 0.80 -7.71
CA ILE A 125 -16.06 1.61 -6.87
C ILE A 125 -17.49 1.26 -7.25
N SER A 126 -18.34 1.03 -6.24
CA SER A 126 -19.77 0.76 -6.42
C SER A 126 -20.59 1.50 -5.37
N ILE A 127 -21.86 1.76 -5.68
CA ILE A 127 -22.84 2.28 -4.72
C ILE A 127 -23.81 1.15 -4.43
N VAL A 128 -23.86 0.75 -3.18
CA VAL A 128 -24.63 -0.42 -2.71
C VAL A 128 -25.56 -0.02 -1.57
N PRO A 129 -26.68 -0.74 -1.35
CA PRO A 129 -27.45 -0.64 -0.13
C PRO A 129 -26.56 -0.84 1.10
N GLY A 130 -26.76 -0.05 2.16
CA GLY A 130 -25.92 -0.11 3.36
C GLY A 130 -25.93 -1.47 4.05
N VAL A 131 -27.00 -2.25 3.87
CA VAL A 131 -27.15 -3.64 4.35
C VAL A 131 -26.11 -4.60 3.76
N GLU A 132 -25.54 -4.30 2.60
CA GLU A 132 -24.47 -5.12 1.99
C GLU A 132 -23.11 -4.86 2.65
N VAL A 133 -22.95 -3.71 3.31
CA VAL A 133 -21.71 -3.35 4.03
C VAL A 133 -21.82 -3.73 5.50
N GLU A 134 -22.90 -3.33 6.15
CA GLU A 134 -23.21 -3.65 7.54
C GLU A 134 -24.70 -3.98 7.68
N PRO A 135 -25.06 -5.14 8.28
CA PRO A 135 -26.44 -5.59 8.33
C PRO A 135 -27.38 -4.64 9.10
N ASP A 136 -26.84 -3.85 10.03
CA ASP A 136 -27.61 -2.91 10.86
C ASP A 136 -27.96 -1.59 10.12
N LYS A 137 -27.39 -1.36 8.93
CA LYS A 137 -27.52 -0.11 8.15
C LYS A 137 -28.71 -0.12 7.18
N VAL A 138 -29.87 -0.56 7.66
CA VAL A 138 -31.13 -0.64 6.89
C VAL A 138 -31.58 0.74 6.39
N GLY A 139 -31.92 0.84 5.11
CA GLY A 139 -32.39 2.08 4.48
C GLY A 139 -31.30 3.11 4.18
N SER A 140 -30.04 2.83 4.51
CA SER A 140 -28.91 3.65 4.09
C SER A 140 -28.30 3.15 2.78
N THR A 141 -27.46 3.97 2.16
CA THR A 141 -26.69 3.63 0.96
C THR A 141 -25.22 3.92 1.24
N ALA A 142 -24.33 3.06 0.75
CA ALA A 142 -22.90 3.15 0.99
C ALA A 142 -22.13 3.17 -0.33
N LEU A 143 -21.00 3.87 -0.32
CA LEU A 143 -19.98 3.74 -1.35
C LEU A 143 -19.05 2.62 -0.91
N LEU A 144 -18.91 1.59 -1.75
CA LEU A 144 -18.01 0.47 -1.54
C LEU A 144 -16.84 0.58 -2.52
N LEU A 145 -15.62 0.56 -1.99
CA LEU A 145 -14.37 0.56 -2.74
C LEU A 145 -13.66 -0.77 -2.52
N ASP A 146 -13.40 -1.52 -3.59
CA ASP A 146 -12.47 -2.64 -3.54
C ASP A 146 -11.02 -2.12 -3.66
N GLU A 147 -10.35 -2.06 -2.51
CA GLU A 147 -8.98 -1.60 -2.43
C GLU A 147 -7.98 -2.52 -3.14
N ARG A 148 -8.31 -3.80 -3.38
CA ARG A 148 -7.41 -4.79 -3.98
C ARG A 148 -7.20 -4.55 -5.47
N GLY A 149 -8.25 -4.15 -6.17
CA GLY A 149 -8.20 -3.85 -7.59
C GLY A 149 -7.85 -2.38 -7.90
N CYS A 150 -7.89 -1.49 -6.90
CA CYS A 150 -7.69 -0.06 -7.13
C CYS A 150 -6.22 0.28 -7.40
N ILE A 151 -5.95 0.79 -8.60
CA ILE A 151 -4.60 1.19 -9.05
C ILE A 151 -4.13 2.54 -8.49
N ARG A 152 -4.92 3.20 -7.64
CA ARG A 152 -4.58 4.51 -7.01
C ARG A 152 -4.34 5.63 -8.04
N CYS A 153 -5.06 5.63 -9.16
CA CYS A 153 -4.98 6.67 -10.19
C CYS A 153 -5.60 8.03 -9.79
N ALA A 154 -6.29 8.13 -8.65
CA ALA A 154 -6.92 9.36 -8.14
C ALA A 154 -7.99 10.06 -9.02
N LEU A 155 -8.37 9.48 -10.16
CA LEU A 155 -9.43 10.04 -11.01
C LEU A 155 -10.76 10.24 -10.26
N CYS A 156 -11.09 9.36 -9.31
CA CYS A 156 -12.27 9.50 -8.47
C CYS A 156 -12.23 10.71 -7.54
N ILE A 157 -11.03 11.12 -7.10
CA ILE A 157 -10.81 12.31 -6.26
C ILE A 157 -11.00 13.56 -7.13
N GLU A 158 -10.37 13.61 -8.31
CA GLU A 158 -10.48 14.74 -9.25
C GLU A 158 -11.91 14.95 -9.75
N ARG A 159 -12.68 13.87 -9.90
CA ARG A 159 -14.08 13.94 -10.35
C ARG A 159 -15.07 14.26 -9.23
N CYS A 160 -14.66 14.21 -7.96
CA CYS A 160 -15.58 14.37 -6.84
C CYS A 160 -15.99 15.85 -6.66
N PRO A 161 -17.26 16.23 -6.87
CA PRO A 161 -17.67 17.64 -6.83
C PRO A 161 -17.68 18.23 -5.42
N THR A 162 -17.80 17.39 -4.39
CA THR A 162 -17.86 17.81 -2.98
C THR A 162 -16.54 17.62 -2.24
N ASN A 163 -15.48 17.16 -2.93
CA ASN A 163 -14.20 16.80 -2.32
C ASN A 163 -14.34 15.82 -1.13
N ALA A 164 -15.28 14.88 -1.22
CA ALA A 164 -15.50 13.83 -0.22
C ALA A 164 -14.42 12.73 -0.25
N LEU A 165 -13.71 12.60 -1.37
CA LEU A 165 -12.62 11.64 -1.53
C LEU A 165 -11.27 12.36 -1.44
N SER A 166 -10.28 11.69 -0.85
CA SER A 166 -8.90 12.18 -0.81
C SER A 166 -7.90 11.03 -0.80
N MET A 167 -6.62 11.34 -0.99
CA MET A 167 -5.55 10.35 -0.86
C MET A 167 -4.86 10.53 0.49
N GLY A 168 -4.57 9.43 1.18
CA GLY A 168 -3.81 9.44 2.43
C GLY A 168 -2.70 8.41 2.45
N VAL A 169 -1.66 8.68 3.22
CA VAL A 169 -0.55 7.75 3.47
C VAL A 169 -0.40 7.52 4.96
N TRP A 170 0.05 6.33 5.32
CA TRP A 170 0.45 6.04 6.70
C TRP A 170 1.72 6.81 7.04
N SER A 171 1.74 7.46 8.20
CA SER A 171 2.90 8.16 8.75
C SER A 171 3.13 7.74 10.20
N GLY A 172 4.39 7.78 10.64
CA GLY A 172 4.79 7.45 12.00
C GLY A 172 5.42 6.06 12.11
N VAL A 173 4.80 5.16 12.88
CA VAL A 173 5.38 3.83 13.20
C VAL A 173 5.75 3.07 11.92
N GLY A 174 7.04 2.74 11.79
CA GLY A 174 7.56 1.90 10.70
C GLY A 174 7.75 2.62 9.36
N VAL A 175 7.51 3.93 9.29
CA VAL A 175 7.70 4.74 8.08
C VAL A 175 9.00 5.53 8.21
N PRO A 176 9.98 5.38 7.29
CA PRO A 176 11.21 6.14 7.38
C PRO A 176 10.94 7.64 7.22
N THR A 177 11.52 8.45 8.10
CA THR A 177 11.48 9.91 8.00
C THR A 177 12.35 10.37 6.83
N GLY A 178 11.80 11.21 5.94
CA GLY A 178 12.56 11.78 4.82
C GLY A 178 12.53 10.99 3.52
N VAL A 179 11.69 9.95 3.37
CA VAL A 179 11.34 9.42 2.05
C VAL A 179 10.42 10.43 1.37
N SER A 180 11.01 11.47 0.79
CA SER A 180 10.33 12.24 -0.25
C SER A 180 10.06 11.26 -1.40
N MET A 181 8.81 11.10 -1.79
CA MET A 181 8.53 10.48 -3.09
C MET A 181 9.18 11.39 -4.14
N PRO A 182 10.18 10.94 -4.90
CA PRO A 182 10.66 11.73 -6.02
C PRO A 182 9.52 11.75 -7.04
N VAL A 183 8.89 12.92 -7.20
CA VAL A 183 7.80 13.16 -8.14
C VAL A 183 8.32 13.20 -9.59
N ASP A 184 9.64 13.19 -9.78
CA ASP A 184 10.28 13.29 -11.09
C ASP A 184 10.83 11.94 -11.59
N LEU A 185 9.95 11.06 -12.07
CA LEU A 185 10.34 9.87 -12.84
C LEU A 185 10.04 10.08 -14.33
N LYS A 186 10.76 11.01 -14.96
CA LYS A 186 10.88 11.08 -16.43
C LYS A 186 12.15 10.33 -16.84
N MET A 187 12.07 9.00 -16.98
CA MET A 187 13.08 8.23 -17.71
C MET A 187 12.41 7.53 -18.89
N PRO A 188 12.88 7.75 -20.14
CA PRO A 188 12.36 7.02 -21.29
C PRO A 188 12.73 5.53 -21.18
N ILE A 189 11.74 4.66 -21.34
CA ILE A 189 11.90 3.21 -21.39
C ILE A 189 12.59 2.86 -22.73
N PRO A 190 13.77 2.22 -22.73
CA PRO A 190 14.29 1.62 -23.95
C PRO A 190 13.44 0.40 -24.27
N VAL A 191 12.48 0.55 -25.17
CA VAL A 191 11.75 -0.56 -25.81
C VAL A 191 12.77 -1.37 -26.61
N GLY A 192 13.33 -2.40 -25.99
CA GLY A 192 14.13 -3.41 -26.65
C GLY A 192 13.23 -4.23 -27.58
N GLY A 193 13.35 -3.96 -28.88
CA GLY A 193 12.67 -4.72 -29.92
C GLY A 193 13.08 -6.21 -29.89
N SER A 194 12.09 -7.06 -30.11
CA SER A 194 12.25 -8.47 -30.38
C SER A 194 13.12 -8.69 -31.64
N ALA A 195 14.13 -9.55 -31.50
CA ALA A 195 14.74 -10.30 -32.58
C ALA A 195 14.67 -11.79 -32.22
#